data_AF-A0A162Y469-F1
#
_entry.id   AF-A0A162Y469-F1
#
_cell.length_a   1.000
_cell.length_b   1.000
_cell.length_c   1.000
_cell.angle_alpha   90.00
_cell.angle_beta   90.00
_cell.angle_gamma   90.00
#
_symmetry.space_group_name_H-M   'P 1'
#
loop_
_entity.id
_entity.type
_entity.pdbx_description
1 polymer ?
#
loop_
_entity_poly.entity_id
_entity_poly.type
_entity_poly.pdbx_seq_one_letter_code
_entity_poly.pdbx_strand_id
1 'polypeptide(L)'
;MKKIIIFLVISILSCNKEKNTINITSNQDVTSQIKNTNLFLDLDGFYQLKEKDNCGLSITIEGVKYKFKTIDREQTGTIEIIKEKKEVFLKFNGLFGDDPKEIIIAKYREDNSFIIQNYGNSMNPYTRFSECESKFLLIEKVNQ
;
A
#
# COMPACT_ATOMS: atom_id res chain seq x y z
N MET A 1 28.39 57.02 14.64
CA MET A 1 27.51 55.89 15.03
C MET A 1 28.30 54.60 14.90
N LYS A 2 28.52 53.90 16.02
CA LYS A 2 29.20 52.59 16.09
C LYS A 2 28.24 51.49 15.58
N LYS A 3 28.69 50.64 14.64
CA LYS A 3 28.16 49.28 14.39
C LYS A 3 29.35 48.43 13.93
N ILE A 4 30.06 47.80 14.88
CA ILE A 4 29.95 46.38 15.29
C ILE A 4 30.26 45.42 14.13
N ILE A 5 31.46 44.86 14.22
CA ILE A 5 32.00 43.72 13.47
C ILE A 5 31.44 42.44 14.11
N ILE A 6 30.91 41.51 13.31
CA ILE A 6 30.81 40.09 13.71
C ILE A 6 31.31 39.23 12.55
N PHE A 7 32.46 38.61 12.79
CA PHE A 7 32.99 37.42 12.11
C PHE A 7 32.07 36.22 12.43
N LEU A 8 31.73 35.38 11.45
CA LEU A 8 31.51 33.95 11.74
C LEU A 8 31.75 33.02 10.54
N VAL A 9 32.96 32.45 10.54
CA VAL A 9 33.33 31.04 10.32
C VAL A 9 32.66 30.27 9.15
N ILE A 10 33.49 30.00 8.15
CA ILE A 10 33.31 28.96 7.12
C ILE A 10 33.59 27.59 7.76
N SER A 11 32.62 26.68 7.69
CA SER A 11 32.80 25.26 8.02
C SER A 11 32.54 24.41 6.78
N ILE A 12 33.63 24.12 6.07
CA ILE A 12 33.75 23.05 5.06
C ILE A 12 33.61 21.70 5.76
N LEU A 13 32.50 20.99 5.55
CA LEU A 13 32.44 19.55 5.81
C LEU A 13 32.95 18.80 4.57
N SER A 14 34.22 18.43 4.61
CA SER A 14 34.79 17.36 3.78
C SER A 14 34.17 16.02 4.17
N CYS A 15 33.54 15.33 3.23
CA CYS A 15 33.09 13.97 3.39
C CYS A 15 34.21 13.03 2.90
N ASN A 16 35.00 12.49 3.84
CA ASN A 16 36.02 11.49 3.56
C ASN A 16 35.38 10.10 3.71
N LYS A 17 35.10 9.39 2.61
CA LYS A 17 34.69 7.98 2.66
C LYS A 17 35.94 7.10 2.61
N GLU A 18 36.38 6.67 3.78
CA GLU A 18 37.36 5.63 3.95
C GLU A 18 36.79 4.29 3.44
N LYS A 19 37.47 3.67 2.47
CA LYS A 19 37.16 2.31 2.00
C LYS A 19 37.79 1.33 2.96
N ASN A 20 37.00 0.72 3.84
CA ASN A 20 37.43 -0.45 4.59
C ASN A 20 37.19 -1.72 3.77
N THR A 21 38.28 -2.30 3.27
CA THR A 21 38.34 -3.64 2.73
C THR A 21 38.46 -4.63 3.89
N ILE A 22 37.47 -5.49 4.09
CA ILE A 22 37.54 -6.60 5.04
C ILE A 22 37.71 -7.89 4.23
N ASN A 23 38.90 -8.49 4.35
CA ASN A 23 39.20 -9.86 3.92
C ASN A 23 38.67 -10.83 4.99
N ILE A 24 37.79 -11.77 4.63
CA ILE A 24 37.50 -12.95 5.45
C ILE A 24 37.54 -14.18 4.55
N THR A 25 38.49 -15.07 4.86
CA THR A 25 38.67 -16.38 4.26
C THR A 25 38.08 -17.46 5.19
N SER A 26 37.26 -18.33 4.58
CA SER A 26 36.88 -19.72 4.91
C SER A 26 36.18 -20.12 6.23
N ASN A 27 34.98 -20.71 6.02
CA ASN A 27 34.41 -21.96 6.55
C ASN A 27 34.05 -22.08 8.05
N GLN A 28 32.75 -22.03 8.40
CA GLN A 28 31.77 -23.15 8.40
C GLN A 28 30.49 -22.76 9.17
N ASP A 29 29.35 -23.04 8.55
CA ASP A 29 28.01 -23.36 9.07
C ASP A 29 27.65 -22.99 10.53
N VAL A 30 26.93 -21.88 10.71
CA VAL A 30 25.82 -21.79 11.69
C VAL A 30 24.69 -20.98 11.09
N THR A 31 23.67 -21.71 10.68
CA THR A 31 22.30 -21.24 10.44
C THR A 31 21.81 -20.37 11.61
N SER A 32 21.76 -19.05 11.45
CA SER A 32 20.70 -18.21 12.04
C SER A 32 20.76 -16.76 11.54
N GLN A 33 19.59 -16.26 11.16
CA GLN A 33 19.23 -14.83 11.11
C GLN A 33 19.76 -13.96 9.95
N ILE A 34 19.26 -14.23 8.74
CA ILE A 34 18.89 -13.13 7.84
C ILE A 34 17.46 -13.39 7.32
N LYS A 35 16.47 -13.19 8.19
CA LYS A 35 15.09 -12.88 7.76
C LYS A 35 14.87 -11.37 7.90
N ASN A 36 15.63 -10.60 7.12
CA ASN A 36 15.27 -9.23 6.75
C ASN A 36 14.88 -9.23 5.28
N THR A 37 13.90 -10.05 4.92
CA THR A 37 13.17 -9.83 3.69
C THR A 37 12.22 -8.68 3.97
N ASN A 38 12.58 -7.48 3.52
CA ASN A 38 11.57 -6.49 3.15
C ASN A 38 10.62 -7.22 2.19
N LEU A 39 9.51 -7.71 2.72
CA LEU A 39 8.50 -8.41 1.93
C LEU A 39 7.96 -7.39 0.95
N PHE A 40 8.52 -7.42 -0.26
CA PHE A 40 8.00 -6.70 -1.40
C PHE A 40 6.67 -7.36 -1.72
N LEU A 41 5.58 -6.63 -1.45
CA LEU A 41 4.25 -7.08 -1.78
C LEU A 41 4.07 -6.84 -3.27
N ASP A 42 4.14 -7.90 -4.07
CA ASP A 42 3.88 -7.82 -5.49
C ASP A 42 2.38 -7.75 -5.75
N LEU A 43 1.87 -6.52 -5.79
CA LEU A 43 0.48 -6.19 -6.03
C LEU A 43 0.15 -6.03 -7.51
N ASP A 44 1.13 -6.12 -8.41
CA ASP A 44 0.90 -5.80 -9.82
C ASP A 44 0.00 -6.85 -10.46
N GLY A 45 -1.05 -6.41 -11.14
CA GLY A 45 -1.95 -7.30 -11.85
C GLY A 45 -3.38 -6.81 -11.94
N PHE A 46 -4.23 -7.70 -12.43
CA PHE A 46 -5.65 -7.45 -12.63
C PHE A 46 -6.46 -8.23 -11.61
N TYR A 47 -7.44 -7.56 -11.01
CA TYR A 47 -8.23 -8.06 -9.90
C TYR A 47 -9.72 -7.92 -10.20
N GLN A 48 -10.51 -8.90 -9.79
CA GLN A 48 -11.96 -8.92 -9.94
C GLN A 48 -12.63 -9.45 -8.67
N LEU A 49 -13.93 -9.20 -8.53
CA LEU A 49 -14.73 -9.87 -7.50
C LEU A 49 -14.69 -11.38 -7.70
N LYS A 50 -14.41 -12.10 -6.62
CA LYS A 50 -14.44 -13.57 -6.59
C LYS A 50 -15.84 -14.11 -6.84
N GLU A 51 -16.81 -13.49 -6.19
CA GLU A 51 -18.21 -13.85 -6.35
C GLU A 51 -18.86 -12.97 -7.42
N LYS A 52 -19.80 -13.55 -8.16
CA LYS A 52 -20.50 -12.84 -9.22
C LYS A 52 -21.47 -11.83 -8.60
N ASP A 53 -21.04 -10.58 -8.60
CA ASP A 53 -21.86 -9.40 -8.28
C ASP A 53 -22.15 -8.64 -9.59
N ASN A 54 -23.27 -7.95 -9.66
CA ASN A 54 -23.70 -7.21 -10.84
C ASN A 54 -22.95 -5.88 -11.02
N CYS A 55 -22.14 -5.48 -10.05
CA CYS A 55 -21.48 -4.18 -10.05
C CYS A 55 -20.23 -4.07 -10.94
N GLY A 56 -19.78 -5.18 -11.54
CA GLY A 56 -18.68 -5.16 -12.52
C GLY A 56 -17.34 -4.64 -11.97
N LEU A 57 -17.11 -4.79 -10.66
CA LEU A 57 -15.93 -4.24 -10.00
C LEU A 57 -14.65 -4.94 -10.50
N SER A 58 -13.70 -4.13 -10.95
CA SER A 58 -12.35 -4.55 -11.31
C SER A 58 -11.31 -3.51 -10.92
N ILE A 59 -10.09 -3.98 -10.63
CA ILE A 59 -8.96 -3.12 -10.25
C ILE A 59 -7.73 -3.61 -11.00
N THR A 60 -7.04 -2.72 -11.71
CA THR A 60 -5.70 -2.96 -12.25
C THR A 60 -4.69 -2.22 -11.39
N ILE A 61 -3.60 -2.88 -11.00
CA ILE A 61 -2.52 -2.31 -10.20
C ILE A 61 -1.21 -2.43 -10.99
N GLU A 62 -0.47 -1.33 -11.08
CA GLU A 62 0.85 -1.24 -11.72
C GLU A 62 1.78 -0.38 -10.84
N GLY A 63 2.72 -1.03 -10.15
CA GLY A 63 3.50 -0.48 -9.06
C GLY A 63 2.60 0.05 -7.94
N VAL A 64 2.56 1.37 -7.78
CA VAL A 64 1.71 2.04 -6.77
C VAL A 64 0.44 2.63 -7.35
N LYS A 65 0.26 2.58 -8.67
CA LYS A 65 -0.90 3.16 -9.34
C LYS A 65 -2.01 2.13 -9.44
N TYR A 66 -3.25 2.58 -9.36
CA TYR A 66 -4.39 1.73 -9.65
C TYR A 66 -5.33 2.38 -10.67
N LYS A 67 -6.06 1.52 -11.39
CA LYS A 67 -7.27 1.86 -12.12
C LYS A 67 -8.42 1.01 -11.59
N PHE A 68 -9.39 1.66 -10.98
CA PHE A 68 -10.63 1.09 -10.46
C PHE A 68 -11.75 1.30 -11.47
N LYS A 69 -12.63 0.31 -11.60
CA LYS A 69 -13.82 0.37 -12.45
C LYS A 69 -14.97 -0.41 -11.81
N THR A 70 -16.17 0.13 -11.89
CA THR A 70 -17.47 -0.55 -11.70
C THR A 70 -18.35 -0.29 -12.93
N ILE A 71 -19.60 -0.73 -12.88
CA ILE A 71 -20.62 -0.36 -13.86
C ILE A 71 -20.89 1.16 -13.90
N ASP A 72 -20.74 1.84 -12.75
CA ASP A 72 -21.17 3.23 -12.59
C ASP A 72 -20.01 4.24 -12.67
N ARG A 73 -18.78 3.81 -12.39
CA ARG A 73 -17.64 4.74 -12.32
C ARG A 73 -16.29 4.09 -12.66
N GLU A 74 -15.37 4.95 -13.08
CA GLU A 74 -13.94 4.65 -13.18
C GLU A 74 -13.15 5.67 -12.35
N GLN A 75 -12.08 5.23 -11.71
CA GLN A 75 -11.20 6.09 -10.91
C GLN A 75 -9.76 5.60 -11.01
N THR A 76 -8.82 6.53 -11.06
CA THR A 76 -7.38 6.22 -10.93
C THR A 76 -6.82 6.88 -9.70
N GLY A 77 -5.77 6.29 -9.11
CA GLY A 77 -5.10 6.88 -7.97
C GLY A 77 -3.85 6.13 -7.58
N THR A 78 -3.46 6.25 -6.31
CA THR A 78 -2.30 5.54 -5.77
C THR A 78 -2.67 4.71 -4.55
N ILE A 79 -1.92 3.63 -4.35
CA ILE A 79 -2.05 2.75 -3.19
C ILE A 79 -1.01 3.13 -2.15
N GLU A 80 -1.45 3.33 -0.92
CA GLU A 80 -0.61 3.38 0.27
C GLU A 80 -0.74 2.05 1.03
N ILE A 81 0.38 1.40 1.32
CA ILE A 81 0.42 0.15 2.08
C ILE A 81 0.58 0.49 3.57
N ILE A 82 -0.40 0.10 4.38
CA ILE A 82 -0.40 0.32 5.82
C ILE A 82 -0.18 -1.05 6.50
N LYS A 83 0.81 -1.14 7.38
CA LYS A 83 1.14 -2.36 8.13
C LYS A 83 0.80 -2.14 9.60
N GLU A 84 -0.13 -2.93 10.13
CA GLU A 84 -0.52 -2.89 11.54
C GLU A 84 -0.39 -4.28 12.17
N LYS A 85 0.57 -4.44 13.08
CA LYS A 85 0.88 -5.74 13.72
C LYS A 85 1.18 -6.83 12.67
N LYS A 86 0.20 -7.69 12.40
CA LYS A 86 0.26 -8.81 11.44
C LYS A 86 -0.71 -8.63 10.28
N GLU A 87 -1.37 -7.50 10.20
CA GLU A 87 -2.33 -7.17 9.15
C GLU A 87 -1.74 -6.15 8.20
N VAL A 88 -2.10 -6.29 6.92
CA VAL A 88 -1.72 -5.38 5.86
C VAL A 88 -2.99 -4.80 5.27
N PHE A 89 -3.02 -3.49 5.10
CA PHE A 89 -4.12 -2.75 4.50
C PHE A 89 -3.64 -1.99 3.27
N LEU A 90 -4.52 -1.90 2.28
CA LEU A 90 -4.33 -1.12 1.07
C LEU A 90 -5.27 0.08 1.12
N LYS A 91 -4.72 1.28 1.16
CA LYS A 91 -5.49 2.52 1.12
C LYS A 91 -5.45 3.09 -0.30
N PHE A 92 -6.61 3.18 -0.94
CA PHE A 92 -6.76 3.60 -2.33
C PHE A 92 -6.97 5.12 -2.39
N ASN A 93 -5.88 5.89 -2.37
CA ASN A 93 -5.92 7.34 -2.35
C ASN A 93 -6.65 7.89 -3.58
N GLY A 94 -7.72 8.67 -3.33
CA GLY A 94 -8.58 9.24 -4.37
C GLY A 94 -9.81 8.40 -4.72
N LEU A 95 -9.92 7.16 -4.21
CA LEU A 95 -11.16 6.38 -4.28
C LEU A 95 -11.96 6.61 -3.00
N PHE A 96 -13.14 7.23 -3.14
CA PHE A 96 -14.02 7.53 -2.02
C PHE A 96 -15.26 6.65 -2.05
N GLY A 97 -15.71 6.25 -0.87
CA GLY A 97 -17.00 5.59 -0.68
C GLY A 97 -18.18 6.50 -1.03
N ASP A 98 -19.39 5.94 -1.01
CA ASP A 98 -20.60 6.68 -1.34
C ASP A 98 -21.13 7.49 -0.18
N ASP A 99 -21.24 6.87 1.00
CA ASP A 99 -21.68 7.53 2.21
C ASP A 99 -21.14 6.82 3.47
N PRO A 100 -20.30 7.47 4.30
CA PRO A 100 -19.70 8.78 4.08
C PRO A 100 -18.63 8.76 2.97
N LYS A 101 -18.31 9.96 2.46
CA LYS A 101 -17.23 10.21 1.47
C LYS A 101 -15.84 10.06 2.09
N GLU A 102 -15.47 8.84 2.44
CA GLU A 102 -14.14 8.50 2.99
C GLU A 102 -13.33 7.64 2.02
N ILE A 103 -12.00 7.69 2.16
CA ILE A 103 -11.08 6.89 1.35
C ILE A 103 -11.32 5.40 1.59
N ILE A 104 -11.32 4.62 0.51
CA ILE A 104 -11.44 3.17 0.57
C ILE A 104 -10.18 2.53 1.14
N ILE A 105 -10.38 1.65 2.13
CA ILE A 105 -9.34 0.82 2.71
C ILE A 105 -9.76 -0.65 2.55
N ALA A 106 -8.87 -1.45 1.99
CA ALA A 106 -9.04 -2.89 1.87
C ALA A 106 -8.07 -3.62 2.80
N LYS A 107 -8.50 -4.74 3.37
CA LYS A 107 -7.62 -5.65 4.09
C LYS A 107 -7.00 -6.63 3.10
N TYR A 108 -5.66 -6.62 3.02
CA TYR A 108 -4.91 -7.59 2.22
C TYR A 108 -4.81 -8.93 2.94
N ARG A 109 -4.87 -10.02 2.16
CA ARG A 109 -4.79 -11.40 2.63
C ARG A 109 -3.58 -12.10 2.01
N GLU A 110 -3.13 -13.16 2.68
CA GLU A 110 -1.95 -13.91 2.28
C GLU A 110 -2.09 -14.62 0.92
N ASP A 111 -3.32 -14.82 0.44
CA ASP A 111 -3.64 -15.45 -0.85
C ASP A 111 -3.72 -14.45 -2.03
N ASN A 112 -3.00 -13.33 -1.95
CA ASN A 112 -2.96 -12.27 -2.97
C ASN A 112 -4.35 -11.71 -3.34
N SER A 113 -5.25 -11.71 -2.37
CA SER A 113 -6.57 -11.12 -2.48
C SER A 113 -6.77 -10.06 -1.40
N PHE A 114 -7.79 -9.24 -1.55
CA PHE A 114 -8.15 -8.28 -0.52
C PHE A 114 -9.66 -8.15 -0.37
N ILE A 115 -10.08 -7.70 0.81
CA ILE A 115 -11.49 -7.56 1.17
C ILE A 115 -11.77 -6.09 1.45
N ILE A 116 -12.83 -5.57 0.83
CA ILE A 116 -13.45 -4.30 1.22
C ILE A 116 -14.78 -4.61 1.89
N GLN A 117 -15.00 -4.10 3.10
CA GLN A 117 -16.34 -4.11 3.67
C GLN A 117 -17.15 -2.99 3.00
N ASN A 118 -18.18 -3.37 2.26
CA ASN A 118 -19.00 -2.45 1.49
C ASN A 118 -20.05 -1.76 2.37
N TYR A 119 -20.78 -2.55 3.16
CA TYR A 119 -21.84 -2.06 4.02
C TYR A 119 -21.47 -2.13 5.49
N GLY A 120 -21.80 -1.06 6.20
CA GLY A 120 -21.73 -0.97 7.65
C GLY A 120 -22.69 -1.92 8.36
N ASN A 121 -22.83 -1.72 9.67
CA ASN A 121 -23.84 -2.41 10.47
C ASN A 121 -24.82 -1.39 11.06
N SER A 122 -25.84 -1.85 11.79
CA SER A 122 -26.87 -0.95 12.33
C SER A 122 -26.34 0.13 13.29
N MET A 123 -25.22 -0.11 13.96
CA MET A 123 -24.60 0.88 14.87
C MET A 123 -23.70 1.87 14.13
N ASN A 124 -23.09 1.45 13.02
CA ASN A 124 -22.24 2.28 12.19
C ASN A 124 -22.58 2.04 10.71
N PRO A 125 -23.66 2.68 10.21
CA PRO A 125 -24.09 2.51 8.83
C PRO A 125 -23.16 3.28 7.90
N TYR A 126 -22.79 2.62 6.80
CA TYR A 126 -22.10 3.23 5.68
C TYR A 126 -22.30 2.36 4.44
N THR A 127 -22.03 2.95 3.28
CA THR A 127 -21.99 2.31 1.97
C THR A 127 -20.76 2.78 1.21
N ARG A 128 -19.90 1.86 0.79
CA ARG A 128 -18.69 2.19 0.00
C ARG A 128 -19.02 2.27 -1.49
N PHE A 129 -19.67 1.26 -2.03
CA PHE A 129 -20.07 1.12 -3.41
C PHE A 129 -21.53 0.69 -3.45
N SER A 130 -22.43 1.67 -3.59
CA SER A 130 -23.87 1.46 -3.68
C SER A 130 -24.27 0.63 -4.90
N GLU A 131 -23.40 0.59 -5.91
CA GLU A 131 -23.55 -0.25 -7.09
C GLU A 131 -23.31 -1.74 -6.83
N CYS A 132 -22.67 -2.14 -5.73
CA CYS A 132 -22.41 -3.54 -5.36
C CYS A 132 -23.33 -4.01 -4.24
N GLU A 133 -23.93 -5.20 -4.40
CA GLU A 133 -24.91 -5.73 -3.43
C GLU A 133 -24.25 -6.42 -2.23
N SER A 134 -23.04 -6.94 -2.41
CA SER A 134 -22.39 -7.76 -1.39
C SER A 134 -21.87 -6.92 -0.22
N LYS A 135 -22.10 -7.39 1.03
CA LYS A 135 -21.57 -6.73 2.25
C LYS A 135 -20.05 -6.73 2.31
N PHE A 136 -19.42 -7.80 1.83
CA PHE A 136 -17.97 -7.92 1.73
C PHE A 136 -17.61 -8.20 0.28
N LEU A 137 -16.78 -7.35 -0.27
CA LEU A 137 -16.27 -7.45 -1.63
C LEU A 137 -14.92 -8.15 -1.55
N LEU A 138 -14.94 -9.47 -1.79
CA LEU A 138 -13.73 -10.26 -1.90
C LEU A 138 -13.19 -10.15 -3.32
N ILE A 139 -12.00 -9.58 -3.44
CA ILE A 139 -11.38 -9.22 -4.71
C ILE A 139 -10.10 -10.04 -4.86
N GLU A 140 -10.02 -10.87 -5.89
CA GLU A 140 -8.91 -11.79 -6.14
C GLU A 140 -8.15 -11.43 -7.42
N LYS A 141 -6.84 -11.73 -7.39
CA LYS A 141 -5.98 -11.56 -8.56
C LYS A 141 -6.40 -12.60 -9.61
N VAL A 142 -6.72 -12.12 -10.82
CA VAL A 142 -7.04 -12.98 -11.95
C VAL A 142 -5.72 -13.51 -12.50
N ASN A 143 -5.48 -14.80 -12.34
CA ASN A 143 -4.39 -15.48 -13.02
C ASN A 143 -4.80 -15.65 -14.49
N GLN A 144 -4.04 -15.04 -15.40
CA GLN A 144 -4.16 -15.27 -16.84
C GLN A 144 -3.53 -16.61 -17.22
#